data_AF-A0A3A8ALE6-F1
#
_entry.id   AF-A0A3A8ALE6-F1
#
_cell.length_a   1.000
_cell.length_b   1.000
_cell.length_c   1.000
_cell.angle_alpha   90.00
_cell.angle_beta   90.00
_cell.angle_gamma   90.00
#
_symmetry.space_group_name_H-M   'P 1'
#
loop_
_entity.id
_entity.type
_entity.pdbx_description
1 polymer ?
#
loop_
_entity_poly.entity_id
_entity_poly.type
_entity_poly.pdbx_seq_one_letter_code
_entity_poly.pdbx_strand_id
1 'polypeptide(L)'
;MTLIKTDCWMPLAKLASSALLLTAIVMVSALPVWAQDGTGPPPENAHERTYNGGWDCDIGFRLTDGLCVQLDLPANSYATGRSYGTGWACRRGFEEVEAKACAAIFVPENAFLRSSGFDWQCERGYREDQDMCVTIELPDHAYLTGEPSGSGWACNRGFMADADRCIPIAVPANGYLTNSEYGAAWACERGFGEIDGRCDAVAVPANAFLDNRSYGPGWRCERGYEAEGNACIELELPTNAHLDRDGNAWRCDRGFRVTDGRCILGR
;
A
#
# COMPACT_ATOMS: atom_id res chain seq x y z
N MET A 1 -43.85 -23.42 46.24
CA MET A 1 -43.68 -24.76 45.62
C MET A 1 -45.07 -25.41 45.57
N THR A 2 -45.53 -26.03 44.49
CA THR A 2 -44.78 -26.80 43.46
C THR A 2 -45.19 -26.41 42.02
N LEU A 3 -44.29 -26.64 41.06
CA LEU A 3 -44.58 -26.64 39.62
C LEU A 3 -45.28 -27.95 39.22
N ILE A 4 -46.05 -27.94 38.13
CA ILE A 4 -46.09 -28.98 37.06
C ILE A 4 -46.80 -28.38 35.83
N LYS A 5 -46.47 -28.90 34.65
CA LYS A 5 -46.74 -28.36 33.31
C LYS A 5 -47.06 -29.53 32.37
N THR A 6 -48.16 -29.45 31.61
CA THR A 6 -48.49 -30.20 30.37
C THR A 6 -49.87 -29.70 29.88
N ASP A 7 -49.99 -29.02 28.74
CA ASP A 7 -50.12 -29.54 27.36
C ASP A 7 -51.55 -29.98 27.00
N CYS A 8 -52.15 -29.36 25.97
CA CYS A 8 -52.52 -30.02 24.71
C CYS A 8 -53.06 -29.03 23.64
N TRP A 9 -52.74 -29.29 22.36
CA TRP A 9 -53.32 -28.63 21.17
C TRP A 9 -54.69 -29.21 20.80
N MET A 10 -55.53 -28.47 20.06
CA MET A 10 -56.02 -28.81 18.69
C MET A 10 -57.04 -27.75 18.13
N PRO A 11 -57.37 -27.72 16.81
CA PRO A 11 -57.26 -26.46 16.06
C PRO A 11 -58.44 -26.00 15.17
N LEU A 12 -58.28 -24.78 14.60
CA LEU A 12 -58.66 -24.31 13.25
C LEU A 12 -60.13 -24.09 12.79
N ALA A 13 -60.27 -23.02 11.98
CA ALA A 13 -61.32 -22.65 11.00
C ALA A 13 -62.56 -21.88 11.51
N LYS A 14 -63.16 -20.89 10.82
CA LYS A 14 -62.80 -19.89 9.77
C LYS A 14 -64.11 -19.12 9.41
N LEU A 15 -63.99 -17.87 8.92
CA LEU A 15 -65.04 -17.01 8.28
C LEU A 15 -66.12 -16.42 9.24
N ALA A 16 -66.85 -15.31 8.99
CA ALA A 16 -66.91 -14.37 7.84
C ALA A 16 -67.25 -12.89 8.26
N SER A 17 -67.04 -11.96 7.31
CA SER A 17 -67.83 -10.76 6.86
C SER A 17 -69.10 -10.27 7.61
N SER A 18 -69.55 -8.99 7.58
CA SER A 18 -69.05 -7.68 7.08
C SER A 18 -70.12 -6.59 7.39
N ALA A 19 -69.77 -5.32 7.70
CA ALA A 19 -70.57 -4.11 7.38
C ALA A 19 -69.91 -2.76 7.76
N LEU A 20 -70.15 -1.75 6.93
CA LEU A 20 -69.74 -0.32 6.98
C LEU A 20 -70.50 0.47 8.10
N LEU A 21 -70.29 1.76 8.45
CA LEU A 21 -69.45 2.88 7.99
C LEU A 21 -69.51 4.01 9.07
N LEU A 22 -68.42 4.75 9.35
CA LEU A 22 -68.38 6.24 9.46
C LEU A 22 -67.02 6.75 9.98
N THR A 23 -66.63 7.93 9.51
CA THR A 23 -65.26 8.49 9.52
C THR A 23 -65.04 9.62 10.53
N ALA A 24 -63.89 9.64 11.23
CA ALA A 24 -63.40 10.83 11.93
C ALA A 24 -61.85 10.88 12.01
N ILE A 25 -61.27 11.69 11.11
CA ILE A 25 -60.09 12.56 11.28
C ILE A 25 -59.04 12.15 12.34
N VAL A 26 -57.86 11.68 11.87
CA VAL A 26 -56.57 12.37 12.12
C VAL A 26 -55.67 12.18 10.89
N MET A 27 -55.62 13.17 9.99
CA MET A 27 -54.45 13.29 9.11
C MET A 27 -53.33 13.92 9.93
N VAL A 28 -52.36 13.12 10.38
CA VAL A 28 -51.09 13.66 10.88
C VAL A 28 -50.36 14.24 9.66
N SER A 29 -50.29 15.56 9.61
CA SER A 29 -49.58 16.28 8.57
C SER A 29 -48.10 15.88 8.57
N ALA A 30 -47.67 15.19 7.51
CA ALA A 30 -46.29 15.27 7.08
C ALA A 30 -46.05 16.70 6.58
N LEU A 31 -45.67 17.60 7.50
CA LEU A 31 -45.10 18.88 7.13
C LEU A 31 -43.81 18.57 6.37
N PRO A 32 -43.68 18.99 5.10
CA PRO A 32 -42.40 18.89 4.42
C PRO A 32 -41.45 19.88 5.11
N VAL A 33 -40.51 19.37 5.90
CA VAL A 33 -39.39 20.19 6.40
C VAL A 33 -38.46 20.43 5.22
N TRP A 34 -38.78 21.47 4.45
CA TRP A 34 -37.95 21.96 3.35
C TRP A 34 -36.87 22.87 3.91
N ALA A 35 -35.77 22.28 4.38
CA ALA A 35 -34.48 22.96 4.37
C ALA A 35 -33.96 23.00 2.92
N GLN A 36 -34.57 23.84 2.07
CA GLN A 36 -34.07 24.12 0.71
C GLN A 36 -33.04 25.26 0.73
N ASP A 37 -32.02 25.04 1.54
CA ASP A 37 -30.84 25.88 1.67
C ASP A 37 -30.16 26.07 0.29
N GLY A 38 -29.96 27.33 -0.11
CA GLY A 38 -29.35 27.68 -1.39
C GLY A 38 -30.30 27.71 -2.60
N THR A 39 -31.63 27.74 -2.42
CA THR A 39 -32.61 27.92 -3.51
C THR A 39 -33.23 29.33 -3.50
N GLY A 40 -33.39 29.93 -4.68
CA GLY A 40 -33.86 31.31 -4.84
C GLY A 40 -32.75 32.28 -5.26
N PRO A 41 -32.99 33.61 -5.25
CA PRO A 41 -31.95 34.60 -5.52
C PRO A 41 -30.85 34.55 -4.43
N PRO A 42 -29.57 34.78 -4.79
CA PRO A 42 -28.49 34.82 -3.81
C PRO A 42 -28.65 36.01 -2.84
N PRO A 43 -28.48 35.79 -1.52
CA PRO A 43 -28.38 36.87 -0.54
C PRO A 43 -27.02 37.59 -0.63
N GLU A 44 -26.82 38.60 0.21
CA GLU A 44 -25.51 39.25 0.36
C GLU A 44 -24.45 38.23 0.84
N ASN A 45 -23.22 38.34 0.32
CA ASN A 45 -22.11 37.41 0.56
C ASN A 45 -22.35 35.97 0.08
N ALA A 46 -23.01 35.82 -1.07
CA ALA A 46 -23.20 34.56 -1.78
C ALA A 46 -22.93 34.71 -3.28
N HIS A 47 -22.47 33.62 -3.92
CA HIS A 47 -22.30 33.52 -5.36
C HIS A 47 -23.16 32.39 -5.95
N GLU A 48 -23.55 32.54 -7.22
CA GLU A 48 -24.33 31.53 -7.92
C GLU A 48 -23.47 30.29 -8.26
N ARG A 49 -24.07 29.11 -8.14
CA ARG A 49 -23.44 27.85 -8.51
C ARG A 49 -23.33 27.73 -10.03
N THR A 50 -22.15 27.32 -10.51
CA THR A 50 -21.93 27.07 -11.94
C THR A 50 -22.79 25.92 -12.50
N TYR A 51 -23.21 24.99 -11.65
CA TYR A 51 -23.98 23.79 -12.03
C TYR A 51 -25.09 23.50 -11.01
N ASN A 52 -26.15 22.81 -11.45
CA ASN A 52 -27.37 22.44 -10.69
C ASN A 52 -28.24 23.60 -10.16
N GLY A 53 -27.82 24.85 -10.30
CA GLY A 53 -28.59 26.03 -9.89
C GLY A 53 -28.58 26.28 -8.37
N GLY A 54 -29.04 27.46 -7.98
CA GLY A 54 -28.92 27.95 -6.61
C GLY A 54 -27.57 28.63 -6.36
N TRP A 55 -27.24 28.82 -5.08
CA TRP A 55 -26.09 29.60 -4.64
C TRP A 55 -25.35 28.95 -3.48
N ASP A 56 -24.10 29.35 -3.26
CA ASP A 56 -23.28 29.02 -2.10
C ASP A 56 -22.78 30.32 -1.44
N CYS A 57 -22.58 30.29 -0.13
CA CYS A 57 -21.99 31.44 0.58
C CYS A 57 -20.53 31.65 0.15
N ASP A 58 -20.09 32.91 0.16
CA ASP A 58 -18.71 33.27 -0.13
C ASP A 58 -17.75 32.75 0.93
N ILE A 59 -16.47 32.60 0.57
CA ILE A 59 -15.44 32.09 1.48
C ILE A 59 -15.30 33.04 2.68
N GLY A 60 -15.55 32.53 3.88
CA GLY A 60 -15.61 33.33 5.11
C GLY A 60 -17.02 33.60 5.61
N PHE A 61 -18.04 33.07 4.93
CA PHE A 61 -19.44 33.15 5.34
C PHE A 61 -20.05 31.75 5.49
N ARG A 62 -21.07 31.63 6.33
CA ARG A 62 -21.78 30.40 6.65
C ARG A 62 -23.28 30.62 6.55
N LEU A 63 -23.96 29.65 5.97
CA LEU A 63 -25.42 29.64 5.91
C LEU A 63 -26.03 29.45 7.30
N THR A 64 -26.85 30.43 7.72
CA THR A 64 -27.69 30.41 8.91
C THR A 64 -29.04 31.01 8.56
N ASP A 65 -30.13 30.29 8.80
CA ASP A 65 -31.52 30.74 8.56
C ASP A 65 -31.76 31.38 7.17
N GLY A 66 -31.15 30.81 6.12
CA GLY A 66 -31.28 31.30 4.74
C GLY A 66 -30.38 32.49 4.36
N LEU A 67 -29.52 32.96 5.26
CA LEU A 67 -28.58 34.07 5.06
C LEU A 67 -27.12 33.63 5.19
N CYS A 68 -26.22 34.28 4.44
CA CYS A 68 -24.78 34.09 4.58
C CYS A 68 -24.22 35.03 5.65
N VAL A 69 -24.11 34.51 6.87
CA VAL A 69 -23.56 35.24 8.02
C VAL A 69 -22.05 35.08 8.06
N GLN A 70 -21.32 36.14 8.44
CA GLN A 70 -19.86 36.09 8.53
C GLN A 70 -19.41 35.03 9.55
N LEU A 71 -18.39 34.24 9.19
CA LEU A 71 -17.82 33.23 10.06
C LEU A 71 -16.84 33.88 11.05
N ASP A 72 -17.07 33.70 12.35
CA ASP A 72 -16.12 34.07 13.40
C ASP A 72 -14.84 33.22 13.28
N LEU A 73 -13.81 33.81 12.67
CA LEU A 73 -12.50 33.19 12.48
C LEU A 73 -11.64 33.41 13.72
N PRO A 74 -11.29 32.36 14.50
CA PRO A 74 -10.35 32.52 15.61
C PRO A 74 -8.96 32.91 15.10
N ALA A 75 -8.14 33.46 16.01
CA ALA A 75 -6.75 33.77 15.70
C ALA A 75 -6.03 32.55 15.12
N ASN A 76 -5.16 32.78 14.12
CA ASN A 76 -4.40 31.74 13.41
C ASN A 76 -5.24 30.73 12.60
N SER A 77 -6.48 31.06 12.25
CA SER A 77 -7.30 30.27 11.32
C SER A 77 -7.38 30.88 9.90
N TYR A 78 -8.02 30.15 8.98
CA TYR A 78 -8.51 30.62 7.69
C TYR A 78 -9.82 29.91 7.32
N ALA A 79 -10.67 30.57 6.53
CA ALA A 79 -11.93 29.99 6.07
C ALA A 79 -11.68 28.92 4.98
N THR A 80 -12.38 27.79 5.07
CA THR A 80 -12.19 26.64 4.16
C THR A 80 -13.18 26.59 2.99
N GLY A 81 -14.23 27.42 3.03
CA GLY A 81 -15.36 27.34 2.09
C GLY A 81 -16.25 26.10 2.28
N ARG A 82 -16.06 25.30 3.34
CA ARG A 82 -16.90 24.13 3.63
C ARG A 82 -18.19 24.57 4.33
N SER A 83 -19.33 24.09 3.83
CA SER A 83 -20.65 24.32 4.43
C SER A 83 -20.92 23.49 5.70
N TYR A 84 -20.02 22.56 6.05
CA TYR A 84 -20.13 21.66 7.20
C TYR A 84 -18.93 21.78 8.15
N GLY A 85 -19.10 21.33 9.40
CA GLY A 85 -18.09 21.44 10.45
C GLY A 85 -17.98 22.86 11.03
N THR A 86 -16.77 23.27 11.39
CA THR A 86 -16.43 24.63 11.85
C THR A 86 -16.41 25.67 10.73
N GLY A 87 -16.23 25.25 9.47
CA GLY A 87 -16.10 26.14 8.31
C GLY A 87 -14.70 26.77 8.15
N TRP A 88 -13.85 26.67 9.16
CA TRP A 88 -12.47 27.16 9.17
C TRP A 88 -11.48 26.02 9.45
N ALA A 89 -10.19 26.28 9.19
CA ALA A 89 -9.08 25.40 9.55
C ALA A 89 -7.93 26.22 10.12
N CYS A 90 -7.09 25.59 10.93
CA CYS A 90 -5.90 26.23 11.47
C CYS A 90 -4.81 26.42 10.41
N ARG A 91 -4.05 27.51 10.52
CA ARG A 91 -2.87 27.75 9.69
C ARG A 91 -1.76 26.76 10.06
N ARG A 92 -0.82 26.55 9.14
CA ARG A 92 0.41 25.78 9.38
C ARG A 92 1.09 26.23 10.68
N GLY A 93 1.40 25.28 11.55
CA GLY A 93 1.95 25.48 12.89
C GLY A 93 0.91 25.59 14.01
N PHE A 94 -0.37 25.39 13.70
CA PHE A 94 -1.46 25.47 14.68
C PHE A 94 -2.42 24.27 14.55
N GLU A 95 -2.93 23.82 15.71
CA GLU A 95 -3.88 22.72 15.83
C GLU A 95 -5.23 23.21 16.39
N GLU A 96 -6.30 22.48 16.06
CA GLU A 96 -7.66 22.83 16.47
C GLU A 96 -7.92 22.41 17.93
N VAL A 97 -8.29 23.38 18.77
CA VAL A 97 -8.64 23.16 20.18
C VAL A 97 -10.12 23.48 20.39
N GLU A 98 -10.84 22.49 20.93
CA GLU A 98 -12.29 22.52 21.24
C GLU A 98 -13.22 23.00 20.10
N ALA A 99 -12.81 22.88 18.84
CA ALA A 99 -13.53 23.42 17.67
C ALA A 99 -13.83 24.94 17.76
N LYS A 100 -13.00 25.69 18.51
CA LYS A 100 -13.16 27.13 18.79
C LYS A 100 -11.90 27.95 18.62
N ALA A 101 -10.72 27.34 18.70
CA ALA A 101 -9.44 28.04 18.66
C ALA A 101 -8.38 27.27 17.87
N CYS A 102 -7.36 27.98 17.42
CA CYS A 102 -6.14 27.41 16.87
C CYS A 102 -4.98 27.70 17.83
N ALA A 103 -4.57 26.67 18.59
CA ALA A 103 -3.40 26.76 19.46
C ALA A 103 -2.13 26.49 18.67
N ALA A 104 -1.00 27.11 19.07
CA ALA A 104 0.27 26.84 18.42
C ALA A 104 0.73 25.42 18.79
N ILE A 105 1.13 24.64 17.78
CA ILE A 105 1.69 23.30 18.00
C ILE A 105 2.98 23.46 18.79
N PHE A 106 3.11 22.73 19.90
CA PHE A 106 4.37 22.65 20.63
C PHE A 106 5.40 21.90 19.77
N VAL A 107 6.49 22.57 19.43
CA VAL A 107 7.63 21.99 18.73
C VAL A 107 8.79 21.97 19.73
N PRO A 108 9.26 20.78 20.18
CA PRO A 108 10.34 20.69 21.15
C PRO A 108 11.69 21.11 20.57
N GLU A 109 12.72 21.22 21.42
CA GLU A 109 14.09 21.42 20.98
C GLU A 109 14.55 20.26 20.09
N ASN A 110 15.35 20.54 19.06
CA ASN A 110 15.77 19.59 18.02
C ASN A 110 14.60 18.96 17.21
N ALA A 111 13.50 19.71 17.02
CA ALA A 111 12.39 19.33 16.16
C ALA A 111 11.99 20.43 15.18
N PHE A 112 11.30 20.04 14.10
CA PHE A 112 10.73 20.96 13.12
C PHE A 112 9.34 20.52 12.65
N LEU A 113 8.49 21.49 12.27
CA LEU A 113 7.19 21.21 11.66
C LEU A 113 7.37 20.51 10.31
N ARG A 114 6.64 19.40 10.10
CA ARG A 114 6.67 18.67 8.84
C ARG A 114 6.11 19.51 7.68
N SER A 115 6.21 18.98 6.46
CA SER A 115 5.60 19.57 5.27
C SER A 115 4.07 19.75 5.40
N SER A 116 3.41 18.85 6.14
CA SER A 116 1.98 18.95 6.52
C SER A 116 1.65 20.30 7.15
N GLY A 117 2.54 20.79 8.04
CA GLY A 117 2.29 21.91 8.92
C GLY A 117 1.41 21.62 10.14
N PHE A 118 1.01 20.38 10.37
CA PHE A 118 0.08 19.98 11.44
C PHE A 118 0.66 18.95 12.42
N ASP A 119 1.89 18.52 12.18
CA ASP A 119 2.71 17.70 13.08
C ASP A 119 4.19 18.13 12.98
N TRP A 120 5.01 17.63 13.90
CA TRP A 120 6.46 17.83 13.91
C TRP A 120 7.22 16.51 13.71
N GLN A 121 8.52 16.61 13.51
CA GLN A 121 9.45 15.49 13.57
C GLN A 121 10.79 15.97 14.13
N CYS A 122 11.56 15.06 14.70
CA CYS A 122 12.91 15.35 15.15
C CYS A 122 13.86 15.67 13.98
N GLU A 123 14.85 16.51 14.29
CA GLU A 123 16.01 16.73 13.44
C GLU A 123 16.88 15.46 13.31
N ARG A 124 17.66 15.38 12.24
CA ARG A 124 18.55 14.23 12.01
C ARG A 124 19.57 14.12 13.14
N GLY A 125 19.61 12.95 13.80
CA GLY A 125 20.42 12.74 15.00
C GLY A 125 19.59 12.69 16.29
N TYR A 126 18.29 12.92 16.20
CA TYR A 126 17.35 12.83 17.31
C TYR A 126 16.18 11.91 16.96
N ARG A 127 15.61 11.26 17.97
CA ARG A 127 14.41 10.43 17.87
C ARG A 127 13.34 10.92 18.84
N GLU A 128 12.09 10.64 18.49
CA GLU A 128 10.93 10.94 19.31
C GLU A 128 10.92 10.02 20.55
N ASP A 129 10.88 10.62 21.74
CA ASP A 129 10.63 9.95 23.01
C ASP A 129 9.62 10.79 23.78
N GLN A 130 8.37 10.30 23.82
CA GLN A 130 7.21 11.09 24.24
C GLN A 130 7.11 12.39 23.41
N ASP A 131 6.75 13.53 24.02
CA ASP A 131 6.61 14.82 23.33
C ASP A 131 7.95 15.57 23.13
N MET A 132 9.08 14.86 23.11
CA MET A 132 10.43 15.43 23.06
C MET A 132 11.34 14.70 22.05
N CYS A 133 12.38 15.39 21.59
CA CYS A 133 13.43 14.81 20.75
C CYS A 133 14.69 14.55 21.58
N VAL A 134 15.04 13.27 21.73
CA VAL A 134 16.25 12.82 22.44
C VAL A 134 17.33 12.39 21.45
N THR A 135 18.60 12.62 21.80
CA THR A 135 19.74 12.27 20.94
C THR A 135 19.76 10.77 20.64
N ILE A 136 20.05 10.42 19.39
CA ILE A 136 20.28 9.05 18.98
C ILE A 136 21.71 8.66 19.36
N GLU A 137 21.83 7.78 20.35
CA GLU A 137 23.08 7.06 20.61
C GLU A 137 23.37 6.12 19.43
N LEU A 138 24.42 6.43 18.67
CA LEU A 138 24.79 5.72 17.45
C LEU A 138 25.74 4.56 17.79
N PRO A 139 25.35 3.29 17.60
CA PRO A 139 26.22 2.17 17.92
C PRO A 139 27.42 2.07 16.94
N ASP A 140 28.45 1.33 17.36
CA ASP A 140 29.58 0.99 16.50
C ASP A 140 29.10 0.43 15.16
N HIS A 141 29.73 0.88 14.08
CA HIS A 141 29.40 0.52 12.70
C HIS A 141 27.97 0.92 12.23
N ALA A 142 27.31 1.90 12.84
CA ALA A 142 26.10 2.52 12.29
C ALA A 142 26.33 3.91 11.63
N TYR A 143 25.31 4.41 10.94
CA TYR A 143 25.18 5.80 10.47
C TYR A 143 23.72 6.29 10.65
N LEU A 144 23.54 7.58 10.92
CA LEU A 144 22.20 8.19 11.06
C LEU A 144 21.43 8.16 9.73
N THR A 145 20.18 7.70 9.73
CA THR A 145 19.28 7.81 8.58
C THR A 145 18.50 9.14 8.61
N GLY A 146 17.67 9.39 7.60
CA GLY A 146 16.69 10.49 7.59
C GLY A 146 15.27 10.01 7.79
N GLU A 147 15.09 8.78 8.29
CA GLU A 147 13.80 8.10 8.35
C GLU A 147 13.00 8.58 9.56
N PRO A 148 11.75 9.08 9.40
CA PRO A 148 10.95 9.58 10.52
C PRO A 148 10.43 8.51 11.49
N SER A 149 10.82 7.24 11.30
CA SER A 149 10.26 6.08 11.98
C SER A 149 11.32 5.00 12.17
N GLY A 150 11.37 4.38 13.36
CA GLY A 150 12.35 3.35 13.70
C GLY A 150 13.49 3.87 14.57
N SER A 151 14.68 3.30 14.40
CA SER A 151 15.89 3.63 15.18
C SER A 151 16.51 4.99 14.84
N GLY A 152 16.22 5.54 13.65
CA GLY A 152 16.89 6.74 13.11
C GLY A 152 18.35 6.51 12.71
N TRP A 153 18.80 5.25 12.68
CA TRP A 153 20.11 4.83 12.20
C TRP A 153 20.04 3.48 11.49
N ALA A 154 20.98 3.26 10.57
CA ALA A 154 21.16 2.01 9.84
C ALA A 154 22.62 1.54 9.96
N CYS A 155 22.85 0.25 9.71
CA CYS A 155 24.18 -0.32 9.77
C CYS A 155 25.00 -0.01 8.51
N ASN A 156 26.29 0.25 8.70
CA ASN A 156 27.25 0.34 7.61
C ASN A 156 27.27 -0.98 6.82
N ARG A 157 27.60 -0.87 5.53
CA ARG A 157 27.77 -2.01 4.63
C ARG A 157 28.65 -3.10 5.25
N GLY A 158 28.13 -4.33 5.30
CA GLY A 158 28.80 -5.47 5.93
C GLY A 158 28.37 -5.73 7.38
N PHE A 159 27.45 -4.94 7.91
CA PHE A 159 26.82 -5.16 9.21
C PHE A 159 25.29 -5.21 9.07
N MET A 160 24.64 -5.94 9.98
CA MET A 160 23.18 -6.05 10.11
C MET A 160 22.75 -5.59 11.50
N ALA A 161 21.54 -5.06 11.60
CA ALA A 161 20.97 -4.63 12.89
C ALA A 161 20.57 -5.85 13.72
N ASP A 162 21.03 -5.89 14.97
CA ASP A 162 20.63 -6.85 16.00
C ASP A 162 20.37 -6.06 17.29
N ALA A 163 19.08 -5.85 17.59
CA ALA A 163 18.61 -4.87 18.59
C ALA A 163 19.30 -3.50 18.40
N ASP A 164 19.89 -2.95 19.47
CA ASP A 164 20.56 -1.65 19.48
C ASP A 164 22.02 -1.69 18.97
N ARG A 165 22.39 -2.66 18.12
CA ARG A 165 23.77 -2.86 17.66
C ARG A 165 23.84 -3.23 16.17
N CYS A 166 24.97 -2.92 15.56
CA CYS A 166 25.36 -3.45 14.26
C CYS A 166 26.35 -4.59 14.44
N ILE A 167 25.96 -5.81 14.06
CA ILE A 167 26.82 -7.00 14.10
C ILE A 167 27.30 -7.35 12.68
N PRO A 168 28.54 -7.83 12.51
CA PRO A 168 29.08 -8.13 11.19
C PRO A 168 28.31 -9.28 10.52
N ILE A 169 27.98 -9.10 9.24
CA ILE A 169 27.37 -10.15 8.43
C ILE A 169 28.40 -11.23 8.16
N ALA A 170 28.12 -12.45 8.59
CA ALA A 170 28.94 -13.62 8.29
C ALA A 170 28.78 -13.98 6.80
N VAL A 171 29.78 -13.64 5.98
CA VAL A 171 29.85 -14.03 4.57
C VAL A 171 30.63 -15.34 4.46
N PRO A 172 30.07 -16.41 3.86
CA PRO A 172 30.79 -17.68 3.69
C PRO A 172 31.92 -17.54 2.66
N ALA A 173 32.84 -18.52 2.64
CA ALA A 173 33.83 -18.62 1.57
C ALA A 173 33.14 -18.76 0.21
N ASN A 174 33.63 -18.03 -0.80
CA ASN A 174 33.00 -17.85 -2.12
C ASN A 174 31.64 -17.10 -2.08
N GLY A 175 31.36 -16.33 -1.03
CA GLY A 175 30.28 -15.36 -0.99
C GLY A 175 30.79 -13.91 -1.02
N TYR A 176 29.92 -12.98 -1.40
CA TYR A 176 30.15 -11.54 -1.37
C TYR A 176 28.93 -10.78 -0.83
N LEU A 177 29.12 -9.62 -0.21
CA LEU A 177 28.04 -8.77 0.29
C LEU A 177 27.22 -8.18 -0.87
N THR A 178 25.89 -8.32 -0.87
CA THR A 178 25.04 -7.67 -1.88
C THR A 178 24.97 -6.17 -1.63
N ASN A 179 24.76 -5.36 -2.66
CA ASN A 179 24.49 -3.91 -2.52
C ASN A 179 22.99 -3.62 -2.34
N SER A 180 22.19 -4.61 -1.95
CA SER A 180 20.73 -4.48 -1.92
C SER A 180 20.25 -4.00 -0.55
N GLU A 181 19.40 -2.97 -0.53
CA GLU A 181 18.69 -2.53 0.68
C GLU A 181 17.66 -3.58 1.15
N TYR A 182 17.22 -4.46 0.22
CA TYR A 182 16.20 -5.48 0.47
C TYR A 182 16.66 -6.85 -0.07
N GLY A 183 16.39 -7.92 0.69
CA GLY A 183 16.75 -9.30 0.32
C GLY A 183 17.96 -9.84 1.07
N ALA A 184 18.64 -10.83 0.50
CA ALA A 184 19.80 -11.47 1.12
C ALA A 184 21.00 -10.49 1.20
N ALA A 185 21.61 -10.39 2.37
CA ALA A 185 22.72 -9.46 2.64
C ALA A 185 24.06 -9.89 1.99
N TRP A 186 24.15 -11.15 1.58
CA TRP A 186 25.24 -11.71 0.77
C TRP A 186 24.68 -12.62 -0.33
N ALA A 187 25.49 -12.91 -1.34
CA ALA A 187 25.19 -13.84 -2.42
C ALA A 187 26.47 -14.62 -2.79
N CYS A 188 26.31 -15.73 -3.49
CA CYS A 188 27.46 -16.54 -3.92
C CYS A 188 28.13 -15.96 -5.18
N GLU A 189 29.46 -16.06 -5.20
CA GLU A 189 30.30 -15.74 -6.35
C GLU A 189 29.92 -16.56 -7.58
N ARG A 190 30.24 -16.05 -8.78
CA ARG A 190 29.90 -16.75 -10.03
C ARG A 190 30.53 -18.14 -10.05
N GLY A 191 29.69 -19.16 -10.25
CA GLY A 191 30.09 -20.57 -10.21
C GLY A 191 29.87 -21.26 -8.87
N PHE A 192 29.26 -20.56 -7.91
CA PHE A 192 28.85 -21.13 -6.63
C PHE A 192 27.34 -20.93 -6.41
N GLY A 193 26.68 -21.89 -5.78
CA GLY A 193 25.27 -21.84 -5.38
C GLY A 193 25.15 -21.88 -3.86
N GLU A 194 24.09 -21.29 -3.32
CA GLU A 194 23.79 -21.34 -1.89
C GLU A 194 23.21 -22.71 -1.51
N ILE A 195 23.87 -23.40 -0.57
CA ILE A 195 23.39 -24.61 0.10
C ILE A 195 23.64 -24.44 1.59
N ASP A 196 22.58 -24.48 2.40
CA ASP A 196 22.63 -24.39 3.87
C ASP A 196 23.50 -23.24 4.42
N GLY A 197 23.45 -22.07 3.78
CA GLY A 197 24.23 -20.89 4.16
C GLY A 197 25.72 -20.92 3.75
N ARG A 198 26.12 -21.87 2.89
CA ARG A 198 27.45 -21.96 2.27
C ARG A 198 27.35 -21.72 0.76
N CYS A 199 28.43 -21.19 0.17
CA CYS A 199 28.60 -21.13 -1.28
C CYS A 199 29.40 -22.33 -1.78
N ASP A 200 28.67 -23.27 -2.37
CA ASP A 200 29.15 -24.55 -2.88
C ASP A 200 29.38 -24.48 -4.39
N ALA A 201 30.47 -25.07 -4.88
CA ALA A 201 30.82 -25.00 -6.29
C ALA A 201 29.76 -25.72 -7.15
N VAL A 202 29.24 -25.02 -8.16
CA VAL A 202 28.28 -25.57 -9.11
C VAL A 202 28.97 -26.69 -9.91
N ALA A 203 28.43 -27.91 -9.80
CA ALA A 203 28.89 -29.04 -10.59
C ALA A 203 28.47 -28.87 -12.05
N VAL A 204 29.38 -28.37 -12.89
CA VAL A 204 29.17 -28.22 -14.33
C VAL A 204 29.44 -29.57 -15.00
N PRO A 205 28.45 -30.21 -15.66
CA PRO A 205 28.66 -31.46 -16.38
C PRO A 205 29.48 -31.25 -17.67
N ALA A 206 29.88 -32.35 -18.31
CA ALA A 206 30.48 -32.29 -19.64
C ALA A 206 29.52 -31.62 -20.64
N ASN A 207 30.07 -30.90 -21.62
CA ASN A 207 29.32 -30.16 -22.65
C ASN A 207 28.38 -29.08 -22.05
N ALA A 208 28.81 -28.44 -20.96
CA ALA A 208 28.08 -27.37 -20.28
C ALA A 208 29.01 -26.23 -19.84
N PHE A 209 28.43 -25.06 -19.60
CA PHE A 209 29.14 -23.88 -19.08
C PHE A 209 28.31 -23.16 -18.01
N LEU A 210 29.00 -22.40 -17.15
CA LEU A 210 28.37 -21.61 -16.08
C LEU A 210 27.43 -20.54 -16.64
N ASP A 211 26.14 -20.65 -16.30
CA ASP A 211 25.12 -19.67 -16.61
C ASP A 211 25.04 -18.64 -15.48
N ASN A 212 24.77 -17.38 -15.83
CA ASN A 212 24.76 -16.25 -14.89
C ASN A 212 23.32 -15.83 -14.53
N ARG A 213 22.34 -16.68 -14.82
CA ARG A 213 20.93 -16.50 -14.43
C ARG A 213 20.76 -16.83 -12.95
N SER A 214 20.00 -16.00 -12.24
CA SER A 214 19.68 -16.17 -10.81
C SER A 214 18.71 -17.32 -10.51
N TYR A 215 18.43 -18.19 -11.47
CA TYR A 215 17.47 -19.29 -11.39
C TYR A 215 17.93 -20.47 -12.27
N GLY A 216 17.53 -21.68 -11.91
CA GLY A 216 18.00 -22.91 -12.55
C GLY A 216 19.29 -23.45 -11.91
N PRO A 217 19.98 -24.40 -12.56
CA PRO A 217 21.06 -25.18 -11.94
C PRO A 217 22.44 -24.49 -11.92
N GLY A 218 22.53 -23.20 -12.29
CA GLY A 218 23.80 -22.45 -12.35
C GLY A 218 24.69 -22.77 -13.56
N TRP A 219 24.26 -23.68 -14.44
CA TRP A 219 24.91 -24.01 -15.71
C TRP A 219 23.87 -24.17 -16.82
N ARG A 220 24.34 -24.14 -18.06
CA ARG A 220 23.55 -24.50 -19.25
C ARG A 220 24.41 -25.29 -20.23
N CYS A 221 23.75 -26.11 -21.05
CA CYS A 221 24.44 -26.91 -22.06
C CYS A 221 25.06 -26.05 -23.17
N GLU A 222 26.15 -26.54 -23.73
CA GLU A 222 26.76 -26.02 -24.96
C GLU A 222 25.80 -26.17 -26.15
N ARG A 223 26.04 -25.37 -27.19
CA ARG A 223 25.23 -25.42 -28.41
C ARG A 223 25.39 -26.78 -29.10
N GLY A 224 24.27 -27.47 -29.33
CA GLY A 224 24.26 -28.86 -29.80
C GLY A 224 23.92 -29.89 -28.72
N TYR A 225 23.71 -29.46 -27.47
CA TYR A 225 23.35 -30.33 -26.36
C TYR A 225 22.08 -29.82 -25.65
N GLU A 226 21.25 -30.73 -25.15
CA GLU A 226 20.10 -30.44 -24.29
C GLU A 226 20.29 -30.98 -22.87
N ALA A 227 19.58 -30.38 -21.90
CA ALA A 227 19.73 -30.71 -20.49
C ALA A 227 18.78 -31.84 -20.09
N GLU A 228 19.32 -32.99 -19.70
CA GLU A 228 18.56 -34.09 -19.10
C GLU A 228 19.08 -34.35 -17.68
N GLY A 229 18.27 -34.00 -16.68
CA GLY A 229 18.66 -34.04 -15.27
C GLY A 229 19.90 -33.18 -14.99
N ASN A 230 20.99 -33.82 -14.55
CA ASN A 230 22.27 -33.17 -14.24
C ASN A 230 23.33 -33.40 -15.34
N ALA A 231 22.92 -33.66 -16.58
CA ALA A 231 23.80 -33.89 -17.72
C ALA A 231 23.38 -33.10 -18.97
N CYS A 232 24.32 -32.92 -19.88
CA CYS A 232 24.08 -32.38 -21.22
C CYS A 232 24.29 -33.48 -22.26
N ILE A 233 23.22 -33.83 -22.96
CA ILE A 233 23.16 -34.92 -23.94
C ILE A 233 23.12 -34.32 -25.35
N GLU A 234 23.83 -34.95 -26.29
CA GLU A 234 23.93 -34.45 -27.67
C GLU A 234 22.58 -34.52 -28.38
N LEU A 235 22.21 -33.42 -29.05
CA LEU A 235 20.97 -33.33 -29.81
C LEU A 235 21.09 -34.06 -31.15
N GLU A 236 20.36 -35.16 -31.31
CA GLU A 236 20.18 -35.79 -32.61
C GLU A 236 19.30 -34.91 -33.52
N LEU A 237 19.90 -34.26 -34.53
CA LEU A 237 19.16 -33.45 -35.49
C LEU A 237 18.53 -34.33 -36.59
N PRO A 238 17.19 -34.33 -36.75
CA PRO A 238 16.55 -34.99 -37.87
C PRO A 238 16.86 -34.26 -39.20
N THR A 239 16.74 -34.96 -40.32
CA THR A 239 16.94 -34.37 -41.65
C THR A 239 15.97 -33.20 -41.88
N ASN A 240 16.47 -32.11 -42.46
CA ASN A 240 15.75 -30.83 -42.66
C ASN A 240 15.43 -30.07 -41.35
N ALA A 241 16.35 -30.12 -40.38
CA ALA A 241 16.31 -29.34 -39.15
C ALA A 241 17.64 -28.62 -38.88
N HIS A 242 17.56 -27.53 -38.12
CA HIS A 242 18.69 -26.77 -37.61
C HIS A 242 18.54 -26.53 -36.10
N LEU A 243 19.68 -26.34 -35.41
CA LEU A 243 19.69 -25.86 -34.03
C LEU A 243 19.04 -24.48 -33.95
N ASP A 244 18.23 -24.27 -32.93
CA ASP A 244 17.46 -23.05 -32.76
C ASP A 244 18.33 -21.86 -32.27
N ARG A 245 17.70 -20.74 -31.89
CA ARG A 245 18.44 -19.55 -31.46
C ARG A 245 19.31 -19.83 -30.23
N ASP A 246 18.73 -20.44 -29.20
CA ASP A 246 19.44 -20.78 -27.97
C ASP A 246 20.42 -21.94 -28.18
N GLY A 247 20.14 -22.81 -29.15
CA GLY A 247 21.05 -23.87 -29.58
C GLY A 247 21.02 -25.13 -28.70
N ASN A 248 20.09 -25.16 -27.74
CA ASN A 248 19.80 -26.29 -26.86
C ASN A 248 18.46 -26.98 -27.23
N ALA A 249 17.97 -26.71 -28.44
CA ALA A 249 16.84 -27.37 -29.09
C ALA A 249 17.00 -27.25 -30.61
N TRP A 250 16.20 -27.99 -31.40
CA TRP A 250 16.16 -27.89 -32.86
C TRP A 250 14.80 -27.43 -33.38
N ARG A 251 14.78 -26.91 -34.61
CA ARG A 251 13.58 -26.53 -35.36
C ARG A 251 13.70 -26.98 -36.81
N CYS A 252 12.57 -27.25 -37.45
CA CYS A 252 12.55 -27.59 -38.87
C CYS A 252 12.98 -26.41 -39.75
N ASP A 253 13.64 -26.73 -40.85
CA ASP A 253 13.99 -25.77 -41.90
C ASP A 253 12.75 -25.13 -42.53
N ARG A 254 12.93 -23.95 -43.15
CA ARG A 254 11.83 -23.23 -43.78
C ARG A 254 11.16 -24.11 -44.84
N GLY A 255 9.85 -24.35 -44.67
CA GLY A 255 9.04 -25.21 -45.53
C GLY A 255 8.77 -26.59 -44.95
N PHE A 256 9.39 -26.96 -43.83
CA PHE A 256 9.16 -28.22 -43.13
C PHE A 256 8.39 -28.00 -41.81
N ARG A 257 7.67 -29.03 -41.35
CA ARG A 257 6.94 -29.06 -40.07
C ARG A 257 7.30 -30.31 -39.28
N VAL A 258 7.22 -30.21 -37.96
CA VAL A 258 7.49 -31.33 -37.03
C VAL A 258 6.35 -32.35 -37.12
N THR A 259 6.69 -33.63 -37.28
CA THR A 259 5.78 -34.78 -37.18
C THR A 259 6.59 -35.98 -36.70
N ASP A 260 6.17 -36.63 -35.62
CA ASP A 260 6.82 -37.81 -35.02
C ASP A 260 8.35 -37.68 -34.86
N GLY A 261 8.79 -36.53 -34.32
CA GLY A 261 10.21 -36.23 -34.10
C GLY A 261 11.03 -35.93 -35.36
N ARG A 262 10.38 -35.73 -36.52
CA ARG A 262 11.04 -35.49 -37.82
C ARG A 262 10.50 -34.25 -38.51
N CYS A 263 11.26 -33.72 -39.46
CA CYS A 263 10.85 -32.60 -40.29
C CYS A 263 10.38 -33.08 -41.66
N ILE A 264 9.06 -32.99 -41.89
CA ILE A 264 8.42 -33.34 -43.17
C ILE A 264 7.97 -32.08 -43.91
N LEU A 265 7.96 -32.12 -45.25
CA LEU A 265 7.58 -30.98 -46.07
C LEU A 265 6.14 -30.53 -45.76
N GLY A 266 5.98 -29.30 -45.30
CA GLY A 266 4.68 -28.71 -44.97
C GLY A 266 3.92 -28.33 -46.24
N ARG A 267 2.73 -28.92 -46.42
CA ARG A 267 1.72 -28.43 -47.38
C ARG A 267 1.13 -27.09 -46.95
#